data_AF-A0A534YPM6-F1
#
_entry.id   AF-A0A534YPM6-F1
#
_cell.length_a   1.000
_cell.length_b   1.000
_cell.length_c   1.000
_cell.angle_alpha   90.00
_cell.angle_beta   90.00
_cell.angle_gamma   90.00
#
_symmetry.space_group_name_H-M   'P 1'
#
loop_
_entity.id
_entity.type
_entity.pdbx_description
1 polymer ?
#
loop_
_entity_poly.entity_id
_entity_poly.type
_entity_poly.pdbx_seq_one_letter_code
_entity_poly.pdbx_strand_id
1 'polypeptide(L)'
;MLTRKTTPLLLLAAGCTFHSTDSTEVGVLTRKIGIVGKGGVQQETYLPGATYTFPAFITDWNVYNVALQNLAMVRTLQKGDRGSRDDVEFKTHDGNDIAVDVTVAWRIDPAKSPWILEHVGGSTEEVKENLVRPACRSIVRDVLNAMTSEEFYVSEKRFVKAEEAREKLAAVLGPEGVIVERVILGEHHFHPDYEKVIHDKKLAEQTAERMVSEGHAALQEALRNLETAKGQVSQKIATARGALDQVKLHADADYFRAQREAEAILAEKKARAKGVEKTNQAMSGAGGRTLVKLSVADALLGKQIFFLPSGGKAGGLQTMNLNDLLARFAFAETSSKPAAVKVQDDAK
;
A
#
# COMPACT_ATOMS: atom_id res chain seq x y z
N MET A 1 117.06 17.74 -15.19
CA MET A 1 116.32 16.48 -15.45
C MET A 1 114.94 16.61 -14.81
N LEU A 2 113.95 17.08 -15.60
CA LEU A 2 112.54 17.10 -15.23
C LEU A 2 111.91 15.78 -15.66
N THR A 3 111.34 15.01 -14.73
CA THR A 3 110.43 13.90 -15.05
C THR A 3 109.17 13.98 -14.20
N ARG A 4 108.21 14.73 -14.76
CA ARG A 4 106.75 14.55 -14.74
C ARG A 4 106.14 13.80 -13.54
N LYS A 5 105.76 14.58 -12.53
CA LYS A 5 104.54 14.34 -11.73
C LYS A 5 103.34 14.89 -12.49
N THR A 6 102.70 14.12 -13.37
CA THR A 6 101.41 14.51 -13.98
C THR A 6 100.68 13.29 -14.55
N THR A 7 99.90 12.60 -13.71
CA THR A 7 98.67 11.87 -14.10
C THR A 7 98.01 11.29 -12.85
N PRO A 8 96.99 11.98 -12.33
CA PRO A 8 95.64 11.41 -12.42
C PRO A 8 94.63 12.53 -12.74
N LEU A 9 94.56 12.93 -14.01
CA LEU A 9 93.55 13.88 -14.51
C LEU A 9 92.79 13.29 -15.72
N LEU A 10 92.75 11.97 -15.82
CA LEU A 10 92.17 11.26 -16.99
C LEU A 10 91.07 10.25 -16.61
N LEU A 11 90.43 10.43 -15.44
CA LEU A 11 89.21 9.68 -15.07
C LEU A 11 87.96 10.55 -14.91
N LEU A 12 88.08 11.88 -15.11
CA LEU A 12 86.96 12.83 -15.00
C LEU A 12 86.18 13.03 -16.31
N ALA A 13 86.59 12.37 -17.40
CA ALA A 13 85.80 12.28 -18.63
C ALA A 13 84.83 11.08 -18.61
N ALA A 14 84.48 10.58 -17.43
CA ALA A 14 83.46 9.55 -17.27
C ALA A 14 82.09 10.19 -17.50
N GLY A 15 81.40 9.73 -18.56
CA GLY A 15 80.20 10.33 -19.11
C GLY A 15 79.16 10.75 -18.06
N CYS A 16 78.71 11.99 -18.17
CA CYS A 16 77.48 12.42 -17.51
C CYS A 16 76.31 11.70 -18.20
N THR A 17 75.50 10.97 -17.44
CA THR A 17 74.20 10.51 -17.93
C THR A 17 73.16 11.59 -17.67
N PHE A 18 72.36 11.88 -18.69
CA PHE A 18 71.20 12.74 -18.57
C PHE A 18 70.03 11.88 -18.13
N HIS A 19 69.49 12.18 -16.95
CA HIS A 19 68.25 11.57 -16.48
C HIS A 19 67.16 12.63 -16.56
N SER A 20 66.25 12.46 -17.52
CA SER A 20 65.04 13.27 -17.61
C SER A 20 63.95 12.61 -16.77
N THR A 21 63.31 13.40 -15.91
CA THR A 21 62.16 12.97 -15.12
C THR A 21 60.89 13.47 -15.81
N ASP A 22 59.90 12.61 -16.04
CA ASP A 22 58.61 13.05 -16.58
C ASP A 22 57.85 13.94 -15.55
N SER A 23 56.78 14.59 -16.01
CA SER A 23 55.91 15.49 -15.24
C SER A 23 55.27 14.86 -14.00
N THR A 24 55.16 13.52 -13.94
CA THR A 24 54.59 12.77 -12.81
C THR A 24 55.58 11.85 -12.13
N GLU A 25 56.86 12.02 -12.40
CA GLU A 25 57.93 11.15 -11.91
C GLU A 25 58.81 11.88 -10.90
N VAL A 26 59.27 11.20 -9.86
CA VAL A 26 60.22 11.72 -8.88
C VAL A 26 61.47 10.86 -8.93
N GLY A 27 62.61 11.52 -9.02
CA GLY A 27 63.91 10.89 -9.03
C GLY A 27 64.48 10.72 -7.63
N VAL A 28 65.04 9.55 -7.35
CA VAL A 28 65.85 9.30 -6.16
C VAL A 28 67.23 8.85 -6.60
N LEU A 29 68.25 9.56 -6.11
CA LEU A 29 69.64 9.31 -6.45
C LEU A 29 70.30 8.41 -5.40
N THR A 30 70.93 7.33 -5.85
CA THR A 30 71.78 6.48 -5.00
C THR A 30 73.24 6.69 -5.37
N ARG A 31 74.08 7.11 -4.43
CA ARG A 31 75.52 7.24 -4.68
C ARG A 31 76.23 5.96 -4.26
N LYS A 32 76.70 5.18 -5.25
CA LYS A 32 77.41 3.90 -5.05
C LYS A 32 78.81 4.06 -4.47
N ILE A 33 79.51 5.16 -4.80
CA ILE A 33 80.90 5.41 -4.36
C ILE A 33 81.00 6.79 -3.69
N GLY A 34 81.33 6.80 -2.39
CA GLY A 34 81.49 8.01 -1.57
C GLY A 34 82.88 8.66 -1.69
N ILE A 35 83.30 9.06 -2.90
CA ILE A 35 84.57 9.80 -3.08
C ILE A 35 84.45 11.24 -2.55
N VAL A 36 83.25 11.84 -2.60
CA VAL A 36 82.93 13.17 -2.06
C VAL A 36 81.57 13.09 -1.34
N GLY A 37 81.56 12.71 -0.06
CA GLY A 37 80.34 12.66 0.78
C GLY A 37 79.87 11.26 1.17
N LYS A 38 78.80 11.19 2.00
CA LYS A 38 78.22 9.94 2.49
C LYS A 38 77.70 9.09 1.31
N GLY A 39 78.21 7.87 1.17
CA GLY A 39 77.68 6.87 0.25
C GLY A 39 76.34 6.34 0.75
N GLY A 40 75.46 5.95 -0.18
CA GLY A 40 74.09 5.52 0.13
C GLY A 40 73.03 6.29 -0.66
N VAL A 41 71.77 6.02 -0.33
CA VAL A 41 70.61 6.72 -0.90
C VAL A 41 70.62 8.17 -0.42
N GLN A 42 70.50 9.12 -1.34
CA GLN A 42 70.37 10.53 -0.99
C GLN A 42 68.95 10.78 -0.48
N GLN A 43 68.86 11.48 0.65
CA GLN A 43 67.58 11.85 1.26
C GLN A 43 66.88 13.00 0.52
N GLU A 44 67.54 13.59 -0.48
CA GLU A 44 66.98 14.64 -1.31
C GLU A 44 66.21 14.04 -2.49
N THR A 45 64.96 14.45 -2.63
CA THR A 45 64.04 14.03 -3.69
C THR A 45 64.06 15.03 -4.82
N TYR A 46 64.25 14.55 -6.04
CA TYR A 46 64.31 15.40 -7.23
C TYR A 46 62.91 15.59 -7.82
N LEU A 47 62.51 16.85 -7.98
CA LEU A 47 61.16 17.22 -8.39
C LEU A 47 60.85 16.78 -9.84
N PRO A 48 59.57 16.50 -10.16
CA PRO A 48 59.14 16.13 -11.51
C PRO A 48 59.42 17.21 -12.57
N GLY A 49 59.59 16.78 -13.82
CA GLY A 49 59.71 17.69 -14.98
C GLY A 49 61.06 18.39 -15.15
N ALA A 50 62.11 17.95 -14.44
CA ALA A 50 63.46 18.48 -14.59
C ALA A 50 64.45 17.39 -15.07
N THR A 51 65.44 17.83 -15.84
CA THR A 51 66.56 17.00 -16.28
C THR A 51 67.73 17.22 -15.35
N TYR A 52 68.19 16.14 -14.72
CA TYR A 52 69.33 16.16 -13.83
C TYR A 52 70.51 15.42 -14.44
N THR A 53 71.73 15.92 -14.20
CA THR A 53 72.96 15.36 -14.75
C THR A 53 73.87 14.88 -13.64
N PHE A 54 74.20 13.59 -13.67
CA PHE A 54 75.08 12.97 -12.68
C PHE A 54 76.14 12.08 -13.35
N PRO A 55 77.29 11.85 -12.70
CA PRO A 55 78.35 11.02 -13.29
C PRO A 55 77.97 9.53 -13.25
N ALA A 56 77.84 8.91 -14.43
CA ALA A 56 77.20 7.60 -14.62
C ALA A 56 77.83 6.41 -13.87
N PHE A 57 79.13 6.48 -13.57
CA PHE A 57 79.85 5.36 -12.94
C PHE A 57 79.67 5.31 -11.41
N ILE A 58 79.21 6.40 -10.79
CA ILE A 58 79.14 6.52 -9.31
C ILE A 58 77.72 6.69 -8.78
N THR A 59 76.73 6.90 -9.65
CA THR A 59 75.33 7.13 -9.27
C THR A 59 74.38 6.13 -9.91
N ASP A 60 73.37 5.73 -9.16
CA ASP A 60 72.17 5.06 -9.65
C ASP A 60 70.98 6.02 -9.60
N TRP A 61 70.04 5.86 -10.53
CA TRP A 61 68.87 6.73 -10.65
C TRP A 61 67.60 5.90 -10.73
N ASN A 62 66.79 5.98 -9.68
CA ASN A 62 65.50 5.31 -9.62
C ASN A 62 64.38 6.33 -9.74
N VAL A 63 63.33 5.95 -10.46
CA VAL A 63 62.20 6.81 -10.75
C VAL A 63 60.93 6.21 -10.17
N TYR A 64 60.19 7.04 -9.44
CA TYR A 64 58.89 6.69 -8.89
C TYR A 64 57.80 7.54 -9.52
N ASN A 65 56.70 6.91 -9.92
CA ASN A 65 55.54 7.63 -10.41
C ASN A 65 54.68 8.08 -9.22
N VAL A 66 54.52 9.40 -9.06
CA VAL A 66 53.74 10.01 -7.98
C VAL A 66 52.29 10.27 -8.36
N ALA A 67 51.90 9.97 -9.60
CA ALA A 67 50.51 10.02 -10.02
C ALA A 67 49.66 8.98 -9.27
N LEU A 68 48.34 9.23 -9.26
CA LEU A 68 47.37 8.30 -8.73
C LEU A 68 47.34 7.02 -9.57
N GLN A 69 47.56 5.89 -8.90
CA GLN A 69 47.58 4.56 -9.49
C GLN A 69 46.44 3.73 -8.91
N ASN A 70 45.88 2.85 -9.73
CA ASN A 70 44.82 1.93 -9.31
C ASN A 70 45.39 0.52 -9.27
N LEU A 71 45.43 -0.05 -8.07
CA LEU A 71 45.67 -1.47 -7.87
C LEU A 71 44.34 -2.21 -7.94
N ALA A 72 44.10 -2.95 -9.02
CA ALA A 72 42.88 -3.75 -9.20
C ALA A 72 43.16 -5.24 -8.91
N MET A 73 42.58 -5.74 -7.81
CA MET A 73 42.58 -7.13 -7.37
C MET A 73 41.22 -7.73 -7.72
N VAL A 74 41.11 -8.33 -8.90
CA VAL A 74 39.83 -8.80 -9.45
C VAL A 74 39.93 -10.22 -9.97
N ARG A 75 38.77 -10.90 -10.06
CA ARG A 75 38.67 -12.25 -10.61
C ARG A 75 38.92 -12.31 -12.12
N THR A 76 38.50 -11.27 -12.86
CA THR A 76 38.50 -11.27 -14.33
C THR A 76 39.88 -10.94 -14.91
N LEU A 77 40.43 -11.88 -15.69
CA LEU A 77 41.78 -11.82 -16.28
C LEU A 77 42.05 -10.60 -17.19
N GLN A 78 41.00 -10.03 -17.79
CA GLN A 78 41.11 -8.85 -18.68
C GLN A 78 40.99 -7.50 -17.96
N LYS A 79 40.48 -7.49 -16.72
CA LYS A 79 40.19 -6.26 -15.96
C LYS A 79 41.13 -6.08 -14.76
N GLY A 80 41.92 -7.11 -14.44
CA GLY A 80 42.88 -7.10 -13.36
C GLY A 80 44.26 -6.62 -13.77
N ASP A 81 45.01 -6.22 -12.75
CA ASP A 81 46.41 -5.80 -12.88
C ASP A 81 47.34 -6.98 -13.23
N ARG A 82 46.88 -8.22 -12.97
CA ARG A 82 47.56 -9.46 -13.36
C ARG A 82 46.70 -10.29 -14.31
N GLY A 83 47.38 -11.04 -15.19
CA GLY A 83 46.76 -12.04 -16.07
C GLY A 83 46.32 -13.34 -15.38
N SER A 84 46.19 -13.33 -14.04
CA SER A 84 45.70 -14.45 -13.23
C SER A 84 44.64 -13.94 -12.25
N ARG A 85 43.78 -14.85 -11.76
CA ARG A 85 42.79 -14.54 -10.73
C ARG A 85 43.46 -13.95 -9.48
N ASP A 86 43.03 -12.77 -9.05
CA ASP A 86 43.60 -12.05 -7.90
C ASP A 86 42.51 -11.38 -7.04
N ASP A 87 41.30 -11.91 -7.04
CA ASP A 87 40.26 -11.51 -6.10
C ASP A 87 40.64 -11.87 -4.65
N VAL A 88 40.06 -11.13 -3.71
CA VAL A 88 40.29 -11.34 -2.28
C VAL A 88 39.29 -12.38 -1.80
N GLU A 89 39.79 -13.60 -1.56
CA GLU A 89 39.00 -14.71 -1.04
C GLU A 89 39.11 -14.81 0.48
N PHE A 90 37.98 -14.97 1.16
CA PHE A 90 37.91 -15.07 2.61
C PHE A 90 36.61 -15.67 3.12
N LYS A 91 36.54 -15.93 4.43
CA LYS A 91 35.33 -16.40 5.11
C LYS A 91 34.66 -15.24 5.81
N THR A 92 33.35 -15.08 5.60
CA THR A 92 32.56 -14.11 6.37
C THR A 92 32.50 -14.50 7.84
N HIS A 93 32.03 -13.60 8.69
CA HIS A 93 31.80 -13.85 10.11
C HIS A 93 30.89 -15.08 10.34
N ASP A 94 29.98 -15.36 9.40
CA ASP A 94 29.05 -16.48 9.45
C ASP A 94 29.65 -17.80 8.92
N GLY A 95 30.91 -17.77 8.46
CA GLY A 95 31.64 -18.94 7.98
C GLY A 95 31.50 -19.25 6.49
N ASN A 96 30.85 -18.40 5.70
CA ASN A 96 30.63 -18.62 4.27
C ASN A 96 31.82 -18.14 3.43
N ASP A 97 32.14 -18.89 2.37
CA ASP A 97 33.22 -18.52 1.44
C ASP A 97 32.80 -17.41 0.48
N ILE A 98 33.49 -16.29 0.68
CA ILE A 98 33.57 -14.99 0.03
C ILE A 98 34.61 -14.79 -1.08
N ALA A 99 34.27 -14.34 -2.28
CA ALA A 99 35.26 -13.71 -3.17
C ALA A 99 34.83 -12.28 -3.51
N VAL A 100 35.71 -11.30 -3.30
CA VAL A 100 35.41 -9.87 -3.56
C VAL A 100 36.50 -9.24 -4.41
N ASP A 101 36.05 -8.53 -5.45
CA ASP A 101 36.90 -7.67 -6.27
C ASP A 101 37.19 -6.36 -5.52
N VAL A 102 38.45 -5.95 -5.45
CA VAL A 102 38.88 -4.76 -4.71
C VAL A 102 39.78 -3.91 -5.59
N THR A 103 39.47 -2.61 -5.66
CA THR A 103 40.31 -1.62 -6.32
C THR A 103 40.78 -0.59 -5.31
N VAL A 104 42.10 -0.42 -5.18
CA VAL A 104 42.71 0.55 -4.28
C VAL A 104 43.39 1.63 -5.10
N ALA A 105 42.99 2.88 -4.89
CA ALA A 105 43.63 4.05 -5.48
C ALA A 105 44.70 4.55 -4.51
N TRP A 106 45.96 4.53 -4.95
CA TRP A 106 47.13 4.85 -4.13
C TRP A 106 48.12 5.71 -4.92
N ARG A 107 49.01 6.39 -4.20
CA ARG A 107 50.14 7.13 -4.79
C ARG A 107 51.32 7.12 -3.84
N ILE A 108 52.51 7.39 -4.37
CA ILE A 108 53.74 7.50 -3.58
C ILE A 108 53.85 8.93 -3.03
N ASP A 109 54.26 9.06 -1.77
CA ASP A 109 54.65 10.34 -1.18
C ASP A 109 56.05 10.72 -1.69
N PRO A 110 56.19 11.84 -2.43
CA PRO A 110 57.48 12.32 -2.89
C PRO A 110 58.49 12.45 -1.76
N ALA A 111 58.07 12.95 -0.59
CA ALA A 111 58.97 13.26 0.53
C ALA A 111 59.62 12.00 1.15
N LYS A 112 59.00 10.84 0.97
CA LYS A 112 59.45 9.56 1.53
C LYS A 112 59.96 8.58 0.46
N SER A 113 60.11 9.03 -0.78
CA SER A 113 60.65 8.21 -1.86
C SER A 113 62.07 7.63 -1.58
N PRO A 114 62.98 8.32 -0.87
CA PRO A 114 64.26 7.73 -0.46
C PRO A 114 64.10 6.56 0.50
N TRP A 115 63.13 6.65 1.42
CA TRP A 115 62.84 5.61 2.39
C TRP A 115 62.31 4.34 1.70
N ILE A 116 61.43 4.51 0.70
CA ILE A 116 60.88 3.43 -0.12
C ILE A 116 61.99 2.69 -0.88
N LEU A 117 62.96 3.43 -1.41
CA LEU A 117 64.10 2.84 -2.12
C LEU A 117 64.96 1.95 -1.22
N GLU A 118 65.15 2.35 0.05
CA GLU A 118 65.95 1.59 1.01
C GLU A 118 65.25 0.33 1.52
N HIS A 119 63.93 0.36 1.72
CA HIS A 119 63.20 -0.68 2.45
C HIS A 119 62.26 -1.54 1.59
N VAL A 120 61.80 -1.03 0.43
CA VAL A 120 60.72 -1.65 -0.34
C VAL A 120 61.18 -2.14 -1.71
N GLY A 121 61.73 -1.25 -2.54
CA GLY A 121 62.09 -1.58 -3.93
C GLY A 121 62.46 -0.37 -4.78
N GLY A 122 63.14 -0.64 -5.90
CA GLY A 122 63.72 0.37 -6.79
C GLY A 122 62.76 0.92 -7.85
N SER A 123 61.59 0.30 -8.03
CA SER A 123 60.59 0.73 -9.01
C SER A 123 59.20 0.85 -8.40
N THR A 124 58.36 1.66 -9.03
CA THR A 124 56.94 1.80 -8.66
C THR A 124 56.20 0.45 -8.68
N GLU A 125 56.54 -0.41 -9.64
CA GLU A 125 55.94 -1.74 -9.78
C GLU A 125 56.36 -2.68 -8.63
N GLU A 126 57.63 -2.64 -8.22
CA GLU A 126 58.10 -3.40 -7.05
C GLU A 126 57.41 -2.94 -5.77
N VAL A 127 57.20 -1.64 -5.59
CA VAL A 127 56.45 -1.09 -4.45
C VAL A 127 55.01 -1.60 -4.45
N LYS A 128 54.37 -1.62 -5.62
CA LYS A 128 53.02 -2.15 -5.80
C LYS A 128 52.95 -3.63 -5.40
N GLU A 129 53.89 -4.45 -5.87
CA GLU A 129 53.86 -5.90 -5.70
C GLU A 129 54.36 -6.39 -4.34
N ASN A 130 55.37 -5.74 -3.77
CA ASN A 130 56.02 -6.19 -2.53
C ASN A 130 55.35 -5.60 -1.28
N LEU A 131 54.81 -4.38 -1.36
CA LEU A 131 54.26 -3.67 -0.20
C LEU A 131 52.75 -3.45 -0.32
N VAL A 132 52.31 -2.74 -1.38
CA VAL A 132 50.92 -2.27 -1.47
C VAL A 132 49.95 -3.44 -1.62
N ARG A 133 50.20 -4.37 -2.54
CA ARG A 133 49.31 -5.51 -2.80
C ARG A 133 49.17 -6.43 -1.57
N PRO A 134 50.25 -6.90 -0.91
CA PRO A 134 50.12 -7.75 0.27
C PRO A 134 49.43 -7.04 1.44
N ALA A 135 49.75 -5.76 1.69
CA ALA A 135 49.12 -4.98 2.75
C ALA A 135 47.62 -4.78 2.50
N CYS A 136 47.24 -4.37 1.27
CA CYS A 136 45.85 -4.23 0.84
C CYS A 136 45.09 -5.55 0.99
N ARG A 137 45.64 -6.65 0.46
CA ARG A 137 44.99 -7.98 0.55
C ARG A 137 44.78 -8.42 2.00
N SER A 138 45.76 -8.21 2.88
CA SER A 138 45.67 -8.60 4.28
C SER A 138 44.66 -7.75 5.07
N ILE A 139 44.78 -6.42 4.99
CA ILE A 139 43.97 -5.48 5.79
C ILE A 139 42.52 -5.43 5.31
N VAL A 140 42.29 -5.37 3.99
CA VAL A 140 40.93 -5.39 3.44
C VAL A 140 40.24 -6.70 3.82
N ARG A 141 40.93 -7.83 3.70
CA ARG A 141 40.41 -9.13 4.14
C ARG A 141 40.01 -9.10 5.62
N ASP A 142 40.86 -8.57 6.49
CA ASP A 142 40.60 -8.53 7.93
C ASP A 142 39.36 -7.68 8.28
N VAL A 143 39.18 -6.55 7.61
CA VAL A 143 37.99 -5.69 7.77
C VAL A 143 36.72 -6.36 7.24
N LEU A 144 36.81 -7.02 6.09
CA LEU A 144 35.67 -7.67 5.44
C LEU A 144 35.28 -8.99 6.13
N ASN A 145 36.21 -9.69 6.78
CA ASN A 145 35.91 -10.88 7.59
C ASN A 145 34.90 -10.61 8.71
N ALA A 146 34.86 -9.37 9.22
CA ALA A 146 33.94 -8.98 10.29
C ALA A 146 32.49 -8.78 9.81
N MET A 147 32.23 -8.79 8.50
CA MET A 147 30.89 -8.63 7.95
C MET A 147 30.15 -9.98 7.83
N THR A 148 28.84 -9.93 7.98
CA THR A 148 27.96 -11.09 7.71
C THR A 148 27.61 -11.19 6.23
N SER A 149 27.21 -12.37 5.77
CA SER A 149 26.88 -12.61 4.36
C SER A 149 25.71 -11.75 3.86
N GLU A 150 24.74 -11.44 4.73
CA GLU A 150 23.60 -10.58 4.41
C GLU A 150 24.02 -9.11 4.27
N GLU A 151 25.02 -8.66 5.05
CA GLU A 151 25.52 -7.28 5.01
C GLU A 151 26.27 -6.94 3.72
N PHE A 152 26.85 -7.93 3.04
CA PHE A 152 27.48 -7.73 1.73
C PHE A 152 26.48 -7.28 0.65
N TYR A 153 25.20 -7.65 0.77
CA TYR A 153 24.17 -7.18 -0.15
C TYR A 153 23.73 -5.73 0.12
N VAL A 154 24.07 -5.17 1.28
CA VAL A 154 23.72 -3.80 1.66
C VAL A 154 24.84 -2.84 1.25
N SER A 155 24.59 -2.04 0.21
CA SER A 155 25.58 -1.12 -0.35
C SER A 155 26.13 -0.11 0.66
N GLU A 156 25.30 0.37 1.59
CA GLU A 156 25.73 1.32 2.63
C GLU A 156 26.76 0.69 3.59
N LYS A 157 26.51 -0.54 4.04
CA LYS A 157 27.44 -1.26 4.92
C LYS A 157 28.77 -1.56 4.24
N ARG A 158 28.75 -1.90 2.94
CA ARG A 158 29.96 -2.07 2.13
C ARG A 158 30.77 -0.77 2.05
N PHE A 159 30.12 0.36 1.87
CA PHE A 159 30.81 1.66 1.81
C PHE A 159 31.49 2.01 3.13
N VAL A 160 30.79 1.84 4.26
CA VAL A 160 31.36 2.06 5.60
C VAL A 160 32.59 1.19 5.84
N LYS A 161 32.52 -0.08 5.42
CA LYS A 161 33.62 -1.04 5.57
C LYS A 161 34.78 -0.76 4.62
N ALA A 162 34.52 -0.24 3.42
CA ALA A 162 35.56 0.22 2.51
C ALA A 162 36.33 1.42 3.10
N GLU A 163 35.63 2.37 3.73
CA GLU A 163 36.26 3.49 4.42
C GLU A 163 37.06 3.05 5.65
N GLU A 164 36.54 2.11 6.45
CA GLU A 164 37.29 1.51 7.57
C GLU A 164 38.59 0.84 7.08
N ALA A 165 38.53 0.13 5.95
CA ALA A 165 39.71 -0.47 5.33
C ALA A 165 40.69 0.59 4.82
N ARG A 166 40.20 1.70 4.25
CA ARG A 166 41.02 2.83 3.82
C ARG A 166 41.77 3.45 4.99
N GLU A 167 41.11 3.69 6.12
CA GLU A 167 41.74 4.26 7.32
C GLU A 167 42.83 3.35 7.89
N LYS A 168 42.54 2.05 8.02
CA LYS A 168 43.54 1.06 8.47
C LYS A 168 44.72 0.94 7.51
N LEU A 169 44.46 0.97 6.20
CA LEU A 169 45.52 0.97 5.19
C LEU A 169 46.38 2.22 5.27
N ALA A 170 45.77 3.40 5.41
CA ALA A 170 46.50 4.66 5.55
C ALA A 170 47.39 4.68 6.81
N ALA A 171 46.94 4.07 7.91
CA ALA A 171 47.73 3.97 9.14
C ALA A 171 48.99 3.10 8.98
N VAL A 172 48.90 2.02 8.18
CA VAL A 172 50.01 1.08 7.97
C VAL A 172 50.96 1.54 6.86
N LEU A 173 50.41 2.04 5.75
CA LEU A 173 51.18 2.42 4.56
C LEU A 173 51.70 3.87 4.60
N GLY A 174 51.09 4.74 5.42
CA GLY A 174 51.51 6.13 5.58
C GLY A 174 52.94 6.30 6.11
N PRO A 175 53.37 5.55 7.16
CA PRO A 175 54.76 5.54 7.61
C PRO A 175 55.74 5.18 6.50
N GLU A 176 55.38 4.20 5.67
CA GLU A 176 56.17 3.62 4.57
C GLU A 176 56.25 4.52 3.32
N GLY A 177 55.54 5.66 3.30
CA GLY A 177 55.56 6.60 2.17
C GLY A 177 54.53 6.30 1.07
N VAL A 178 53.53 5.48 1.35
CA VAL A 178 52.41 5.25 0.42
C VAL A 178 51.14 5.91 0.95
N ILE A 179 50.50 6.71 0.10
CA ILE A 179 49.25 7.40 0.41
C ILE A 179 48.10 6.66 -0.26
N VAL A 180 47.16 6.19 0.55
CA VAL A 180 45.93 5.54 0.06
C VAL A 180 44.80 6.57 0.00
N GLU A 181 44.35 6.87 -1.21
CA GLU A 181 43.31 7.86 -1.45
C GLU A 181 41.91 7.25 -1.28
N ARG A 182 41.66 6.08 -1.87
CA ARG A 182 40.36 5.42 -1.81
C ARG A 182 40.47 3.90 -1.92
N VAL A 183 39.55 3.20 -1.25
CA VAL A 183 39.33 1.76 -1.40
C VAL A 183 37.93 1.56 -1.96
N ILE A 184 37.79 0.79 -3.04
CA ILE A 184 36.53 0.54 -3.71
C ILE A 184 36.30 -0.96 -3.72
N LEU A 185 35.16 -1.38 -3.16
CA LEU A 185 34.70 -2.76 -3.23
C LEU A 185 33.83 -2.93 -4.48
N GLY A 186 34.23 -3.87 -5.33
CA GLY A 186 33.58 -4.18 -6.60
C GLY A 186 32.51 -5.25 -6.47
N GLU A 187 32.54 -6.18 -7.41
CA GLU A 187 31.64 -7.33 -7.44
C GLU A 187 32.02 -8.34 -6.35
N HIS A 188 31.01 -9.02 -5.81
CA HIS A 188 31.20 -10.06 -4.81
C HIS A 188 30.51 -11.34 -5.28
N HIS A 189 31.11 -12.47 -4.95
CA HIS A 189 30.63 -13.78 -5.36
C HIS A 189 30.70 -14.74 -4.18
N PHE A 190 29.59 -15.41 -3.92
CA PHE A 190 29.55 -16.53 -2.99
C PHE A 190 29.82 -17.85 -3.71
N HIS A 191 30.11 -18.91 -2.95
CA HIS A 191 30.08 -20.26 -3.52
C HIS A 191 28.68 -20.53 -4.12
N PRO A 192 28.60 -21.12 -5.33
CA PRO A 192 27.33 -21.29 -6.06
C PRO A 192 26.26 -22.05 -5.26
N ASP A 193 26.67 -22.97 -4.39
CA ASP A 193 25.74 -23.71 -3.53
C ASP A 193 25.09 -22.80 -2.48
N TYR A 194 25.84 -21.86 -1.92
CA TYR A 194 25.33 -20.91 -0.92
C TYR A 194 24.45 -19.84 -1.57
N GLU A 195 24.80 -19.40 -2.78
CA GLU A 195 23.99 -18.45 -3.55
C GLU A 195 22.58 -19.00 -3.84
N LYS A 196 22.49 -20.29 -4.20
CA LYS A 196 21.20 -20.98 -4.35
C LYS A 196 20.41 -21.01 -3.05
N VAL A 197 21.05 -21.35 -1.93
CA VAL A 197 20.38 -21.39 -0.62
C VAL A 197 19.85 -20.01 -0.22
N ILE A 198 20.62 -18.93 -0.42
CA ILE A 198 20.13 -17.57 -0.16
C ILE A 198 18.96 -17.23 -1.07
N HIS A 199 19.06 -17.55 -2.37
CA HIS A 199 18.00 -17.28 -3.33
C HIS A 199 16.70 -18.00 -2.95
N ASP A 200 16.79 -19.29 -2.61
CA ASP A 200 15.67 -20.11 -2.19
C ASP A 200 15.07 -19.62 -0.86
N LYS A 201 15.92 -19.25 0.12
CA LYS A 201 15.48 -18.64 1.38
C LYS A 201 14.72 -17.34 1.13
N LYS A 202 15.23 -16.47 0.27
CA LYS A 202 14.58 -15.19 -0.07
C LYS A 202 13.25 -15.40 -0.79
N LEU A 203 13.17 -16.38 -1.70
CA LEU A 203 11.92 -16.74 -2.37
C LEU A 203 10.90 -17.31 -1.39
N ALA A 204 11.34 -18.15 -0.45
CA ALA A 204 10.51 -18.69 0.61
C ALA A 204 9.99 -17.60 1.55
N GLU A 205 10.83 -16.66 1.98
CA GLU A 205 10.45 -15.50 2.80
C GLU A 205 9.45 -14.59 2.07
N GLN A 206 9.70 -14.27 0.80
CA GLN A 206 8.75 -13.50 -0.02
C GLN A 206 7.41 -14.22 -0.18
N THR A 207 7.43 -15.54 -0.28
CA THR A 207 6.21 -16.34 -0.40
C THR A 207 5.48 -16.43 0.94
N ALA A 208 6.19 -16.55 2.06
CA ALA A 208 5.62 -16.49 3.39
C ALA A 208 4.94 -15.13 3.66
N GLU A 209 5.63 -14.02 3.35
CA GLU A 209 5.08 -12.66 3.48
C GLU A 209 3.83 -12.47 2.60
N ARG A 210 3.86 -13.00 1.37
CA ARG A 210 2.69 -13.00 0.47
C ARG A 210 1.53 -13.78 1.07
N MET A 211 1.76 -14.99 1.58
CA MET A 211 0.72 -15.82 2.20
C MET A 211 0.13 -15.15 3.44
N VAL A 212 0.94 -14.49 4.27
CA VAL A 212 0.47 -13.71 5.42
C VAL A 212 -0.42 -12.55 4.96
N SER A 213 0.03 -11.80 3.95
CA SER A 213 -0.73 -10.70 3.35
C SER A 213 -2.06 -11.16 2.73
N GLU A 214 -2.05 -12.27 1.99
CA GLU A 214 -3.24 -12.91 1.41
C GLU A 214 -4.20 -13.40 2.49
N GLY A 215 -3.68 -14.01 3.56
CA GLY A 215 -4.47 -14.44 4.72
C GLY A 215 -5.16 -13.25 5.41
N HIS A 216 -4.44 -12.14 5.61
CA HIS A 216 -5.03 -10.92 6.14
C HIS A 216 -6.09 -10.34 5.21
N ALA A 217 -5.85 -10.31 3.89
CA ALA A 217 -6.82 -9.83 2.92
C ALA A 217 -8.11 -10.68 2.91
N ALA A 218 -7.97 -12.00 2.93
CA ALA A 218 -9.08 -12.95 2.97
C ALA A 218 -9.91 -12.82 4.26
N LEU A 219 -9.25 -12.63 5.41
CA LEU A 219 -9.93 -12.37 6.68
C LEU A 219 -10.75 -11.08 6.63
N GLN A 220 -10.16 -10.00 6.11
CA GLN A 220 -10.87 -8.72 5.97
C GLN A 220 -12.04 -8.81 5.00
N GLU A 221 -11.91 -9.59 3.92
CA GLU A 221 -13.00 -9.85 2.99
C GLU A 221 -14.14 -10.64 3.64
N ALA A 222 -13.82 -11.68 4.39
CA ALA A 222 -14.81 -12.45 5.15
C ALA A 222 -15.57 -11.57 6.14
N LEU A 223 -14.87 -10.68 6.87
CA LEU A 223 -15.50 -9.70 7.76
C LEU A 223 -16.42 -8.74 7.01
N ARG A 224 -15.98 -8.18 5.86
CA ARG A 224 -16.82 -7.30 5.03
C ARG A 224 -18.08 -8.01 4.52
N ASN A 225 -17.95 -9.25 4.09
CA ASN A 225 -19.07 -10.06 3.62
C ASN A 225 -20.07 -10.35 4.75
N LEU A 226 -19.57 -10.65 5.95
CA LEU A 226 -20.38 -10.85 7.15
C LEU A 226 -21.16 -9.57 7.50
N GLU A 227 -20.51 -8.41 7.53
CA GLU A 227 -21.17 -7.14 7.82
C GLU A 227 -22.17 -6.74 6.71
N THR A 228 -21.87 -7.02 5.46
CA THR A 228 -22.81 -6.82 4.34
C THR A 228 -24.05 -7.72 4.50
N ALA A 229 -23.87 -8.99 4.85
CA ALA A 229 -24.97 -9.92 5.09
C ALA A 229 -25.82 -9.48 6.30
N LYS A 230 -25.20 -9.03 7.39
CA LYS A 230 -25.90 -8.43 8.53
C LYS A 230 -26.68 -7.17 8.12
N GLY A 231 -26.08 -6.32 7.30
CA GLY A 231 -26.72 -5.12 6.75
C GLY A 231 -27.97 -5.46 5.94
N GLN A 232 -27.88 -6.46 5.05
CA GLN A 232 -29.02 -6.94 4.25
C GLN A 232 -30.13 -7.55 5.11
N VAL A 233 -29.79 -8.35 6.13
CA VAL A 233 -30.77 -8.90 7.07
C VAL A 233 -31.45 -7.78 7.86
N SER A 234 -30.67 -6.81 8.35
CA SER A 234 -31.20 -5.65 9.08
C SER A 234 -32.12 -4.81 8.20
N GLN A 235 -31.76 -4.59 6.94
CA GLN A 235 -32.61 -3.91 5.96
C GLN A 235 -33.92 -4.66 5.74
N LYS A 236 -33.89 -5.98 5.54
CA LYS A 236 -35.10 -6.81 5.37
C LYS A 236 -36.00 -6.80 6.60
N ILE A 237 -35.42 -6.82 7.80
CA ILE A 237 -36.18 -6.71 9.04
C ILE A 237 -36.82 -5.33 9.15
N ALA A 238 -36.08 -4.26 8.83
CA ALA A 238 -36.59 -2.89 8.87
C ALA A 238 -37.73 -2.68 7.86
N THR A 239 -37.61 -3.20 6.63
CA THR A 239 -38.69 -3.11 5.62
C THR A 239 -39.91 -3.93 6.02
N ALA A 240 -39.73 -5.15 6.54
CA ALA A 240 -40.83 -5.98 7.02
C ALA A 240 -41.56 -5.32 8.21
N ARG A 241 -40.82 -4.72 9.14
CA ARG A 241 -41.40 -3.93 10.25
C ARG A 241 -42.15 -2.71 9.74
N GLY A 242 -41.55 -1.94 8.83
CA GLY A 242 -42.20 -0.78 8.23
C GLY A 242 -43.51 -1.14 7.52
N ALA A 243 -43.55 -2.24 6.77
CA ALA A 243 -44.78 -2.74 6.15
C ALA A 243 -45.82 -3.18 7.18
N LEU A 244 -45.40 -3.88 8.25
CA LEU A 244 -46.27 -4.28 9.35
C LEU A 244 -46.86 -3.06 10.08
N ASP A 245 -46.05 -2.04 10.31
CA ASP A 245 -46.49 -0.80 10.95
C ASP A 245 -47.46 -0.03 10.05
N GLN A 246 -47.24 0.01 8.73
CA GLN A 246 -48.20 0.55 7.77
C GLN A 246 -49.54 -0.18 7.82
N VAL A 247 -49.53 -1.52 7.80
CA VAL A 247 -50.75 -2.33 7.87
C VAL A 247 -51.49 -2.09 9.19
N LYS A 248 -50.77 -2.01 10.32
CA LYS A 248 -51.38 -1.67 11.62
C LYS A 248 -52.01 -0.28 11.61
N LEU A 249 -51.28 0.74 11.15
CA LEU A 249 -51.80 2.10 11.07
C LEU A 249 -53.04 2.20 10.17
N HIS A 250 -53.05 1.48 9.03
CA HIS A 250 -54.23 1.41 8.17
C HIS A 250 -55.41 0.71 8.85
N ALA A 251 -55.16 -0.44 9.47
CA ALA A 251 -56.20 -1.17 10.20
C ALA A 251 -56.79 -0.33 11.36
N ASP A 252 -55.94 0.36 12.12
CA ASP A 252 -56.36 1.25 13.21
C ASP A 252 -57.13 2.46 12.67
N ALA A 253 -56.70 3.05 11.55
CA ALA A 253 -57.40 4.16 10.91
C ALA A 253 -58.78 3.75 10.38
N ASP A 254 -58.90 2.56 9.78
CA ASP A 254 -60.17 2.02 9.29
C ASP A 254 -61.10 1.63 10.43
N TYR A 255 -60.56 1.02 11.51
CA TYR A 255 -61.31 0.76 12.74
C TYR A 255 -61.85 2.05 13.34
N PHE A 256 -61.00 3.07 13.48
CA PHE A 256 -61.40 4.37 14.01
C PHE A 256 -62.44 5.04 13.11
N ARG A 257 -62.28 4.99 11.78
CA ARG A 257 -63.28 5.53 10.84
C ARG A 257 -64.62 4.83 11.00
N ALA A 258 -64.63 3.50 11.00
CA ALA A 258 -65.84 2.70 11.19
C ALA A 258 -66.52 2.99 12.53
N GLN A 259 -65.75 3.16 13.61
CA GLN A 259 -66.27 3.53 14.92
C GLN A 259 -66.93 4.92 14.89
N ARG A 260 -66.27 5.91 14.29
CA ARG A 260 -66.78 7.29 14.18
C ARG A 260 -68.01 7.37 13.28
N GLU A 261 -68.05 6.61 12.19
CA GLU A 261 -69.24 6.47 11.33
C GLU A 261 -70.40 5.84 12.09
N ALA A 262 -70.17 4.76 12.83
CA ALA A 262 -71.19 4.15 13.67
C ALA A 262 -71.73 5.12 14.74
N GLU A 263 -70.84 5.85 15.43
CA GLU A 263 -71.23 6.90 16.39
C GLU A 263 -72.05 8.01 15.73
N ALA A 264 -71.64 8.48 14.54
CA ALA A 264 -72.32 9.52 13.79
C ALA A 264 -73.73 9.06 13.35
N ILE A 265 -73.86 7.85 12.82
CA ILE A 265 -75.15 7.26 12.43
C ILE A 265 -76.05 7.12 13.67
N LEU A 266 -75.53 6.61 14.79
CA LEU A 266 -76.29 6.50 16.03
C LEU A 266 -76.77 7.88 16.53
N ALA A 267 -75.91 8.89 16.48
CA ALA A 267 -76.26 10.25 16.85
C ALA A 267 -77.31 10.86 15.91
N GLU A 268 -77.15 10.72 14.59
CA GLU A 268 -78.10 11.19 13.57
C GLU A 268 -79.46 10.51 13.74
N LYS A 269 -79.49 9.17 13.86
CA LYS A 269 -80.72 8.40 14.07
C LYS A 269 -81.39 8.77 15.38
N LYS A 270 -80.65 8.97 16.48
CA LYS A 270 -81.19 9.45 17.75
C LYS A 270 -81.75 10.87 17.63
N ALA A 271 -81.04 11.78 16.96
CA ALA A 271 -81.49 13.15 16.73
C ALA A 271 -82.75 13.18 15.87
N ARG A 272 -82.79 12.39 14.80
CA ARG A 272 -83.97 12.23 13.92
C ARG A 272 -85.15 11.62 14.66
N ALA A 273 -84.93 10.59 15.48
CA ALA A 273 -85.99 10.00 16.30
C ALA A 273 -86.58 11.04 17.27
N LYS A 274 -85.74 11.79 17.99
CA LYS A 274 -86.18 12.91 18.86
C LYS A 274 -86.89 14.01 18.07
N GLY A 275 -86.43 14.31 16.86
CA GLY A 275 -87.06 15.28 15.96
C GLY A 275 -88.46 14.83 15.56
N VAL A 276 -88.61 13.59 15.09
CA VAL A 276 -89.89 12.98 14.74
C VAL A 276 -90.83 12.94 15.95
N GLU A 277 -90.31 12.61 17.13
CA GLU A 277 -91.08 12.60 18.37
C GLU A 277 -91.61 14.00 18.71
N LYS A 278 -90.75 15.04 18.65
CA LYS A 278 -91.18 16.43 18.83
C LYS A 278 -92.18 16.89 17.77
N THR A 279 -92.01 16.49 16.50
CA THR A 279 -92.98 16.81 15.45
C THR A 279 -94.31 16.11 15.68
N ASN A 280 -94.29 14.84 16.13
CA ASN A 280 -95.50 14.10 16.47
C ASN A 280 -96.22 14.76 17.65
N GLN A 281 -95.49 15.18 18.68
CA GLN A 281 -96.05 15.94 19.81
C GLN A 281 -96.68 17.27 19.33
N ALA A 282 -95.99 18.04 18.48
CA ALA A 282 -96.53 19.28 17.92
C ALA A 282 -97.80 19.05 17.06
N MET A 283 -97.84 17.99 16.26
CA MET A 283 -98.97 17.61 15.42
C MET A 283 -100.15 17.03 16.22
N SER A 284 -99.91 16.49 17.41
CA SER A 284 -100.98 16.03 18.31
C SER A 284 -101.77 17.18 18.97
N GLY A 285 -101.20 18.40 18.99
CA GLY A 285 -101.83 19.61 19.52
C GLY A 285 -102.91 20.22 18.60
N ALA A 286 -103.45 21.39 19.01
CA ALA A 286 -104.53 22.08 18.28
C ALA A 286 -104.18 22.46 16.82
N GLY A 287 -102.89 22.66 16.52
CA GLY A 287 -102.40 22.99 15.17
C GLY A 287 -102.46 21.83 14.17
N GLY A 288 -102.15 20.60 14.58
CA GLY A 288 -102.10 19.47 13.65
C GLY A 288 -103.48 18.98 13.20
N ARG A 289 -104.51 19.06 14.05
CA ARG A 289 -105.90 18.83 13.63
C ARG A 289 -106.35 19.82 12.55
N THR A 290 -105.84 21.04 12.56
CA THR A 290 -106.15 22.08 11.57
C THR A 290 -105.43 21.80 10.26
N LEU A 291 -104.16 21.37 10.31
CA LEU A 291 -103.41 20.91 9.13
C LEU A 291 -104.04 19.69 8.47
N VAL A 292 -104.48 18.68 9.24
CA VAL A 292 -105.17 17.50 8.69
C VAL A 292 -106.51 17.91 8.06
N LYS A 293 -107.28 18.80 8.69
CA LYS A 293 -108.51 19.35 8.10
C LYS A 293 -108.24 20.12 6.81
N LEU A 294 -107.17 20.91 6.76
CA LEU A 294 -106.74 21.63 5.56
C LEU A 294 -106.32 20.64 4.46
N SER A 295 -105.51 19.63 4.76
CA SER A 295 -105.09 18.63 3.76
C SER A 295 -106.26 17.76 3.28
N VAL A 296 -107.22 17.46 4.16
CA VAL A 296 -108.47 16.78 3.78
C VAL A 296 -109.33 17.71 2.92
N ALA A 297 -109.40 19.01 3.24
CA ALA A 297 -110.09 20.01 2.42
C ALA A 297 -109.43 20.18 1.04
N ASP A 298 -108.10 20.25 0.96
CA ASP A 298 -107.33 20.30 -0.30
C ASP A 298 -107.51 19.01 -1.13
N ALA A 299 -107.50 17.84 -0.49
CA ALA A 299 -107.77 16.56 -1.17
C ALA A 299 -109.24 16.41 -1.64
N LEU A 300 -110.17 17.15 -1.02
CA LEU A 300 -111.58 17.23 -1.41
C LEU A 300 -111.87 18.37 -2.40
N LEU A 301 -110.99 19.38 -2.49
CA LEU A 301 -111.06 20.47 -3.46
C LEU A 301 -110.79 19.92 -4.87
N GLY A 302 -111.87 19.63 -5.59
CA GLY A 302 -111.84 19.17 -6.99
C GLY A 302 -112.47 17.80 -7.24
N LYS A 303 -112.95 17.10 -6.20
CA LYS A 303 -113.73 15.86 -6.37
C LYS A 303 -115.23 16.16 -6.28
N GLN A 304 -115.97 15.88 -7.34
CA GLN A 304 -117.43 15.94 -7.32
C GLN A 304 -117.98 14.87 -6.38
N ILE A 305 -118.58 15.29 -5.26
CA ILE A 305 -119.30 14.40 -4.35
C ILE A 305 -120.65 14.08 -5.00
N PHE A 306 -120.75 12.89 -5.61
CA PHE A 306 -121.95 12.41 -6.27
C PHE A 306 -122.83 11.66 -5.27
N PHE A 307 -123.93 12.28 -4.81
CA PHE A 307 -124.94 11.60 -3.99
C PHE A 307 -125.86 10.78 -4.92
N LEU A 308 -125.79 9.44 -4.85
CA LEU A 308 -126.75 8.54 -5.50
C LEU A 308 -127.91 8.22 -4.54
N PRO A 309 -129.14 8.68 -4.81
CA PRO A 309 -130.32 8.20 -4.11
C PRO A 309 -130.80 6.86 -4.72
N SER A 310 -130.63 5.74 -4.01
CA SER A 310 -131.32 4.49 -4.33
C SER A 310 -132.51 4.30 -3.41
N GLY A 311 -133.67 3.98 -3.99
CA GLY A 311 -134.99 4.15 -3.41
C GLY A 311 -135.41 3.20 -2.29
N GLY A 312 -136.42 3.65 -1.54
CA GLY A 312 -137.24 2.84 -0.63
C GLY A 312 -137.04 3.11 0.87
N LYS A 313 -137.86 4.02 1.42
CA LYS A 313 -138.21 4.22 2.85
C LYS A 313 -137.07 4.36 3.89
N ALA A 314 -136.85 5.61 4.29
CA ALA A 314 -136.44 6.10 5.61
C ALA A 314 -135.22 5.44 6.32
N GLY A 315 -134.06 6.13 6.26
CA GLY A 315 -133.27 6.36 7.48
C GLY A 315 -132.06 5.49 7.79
N GLY A 316 -131.45 4.80 6.82
CA GLY A 316 -130.21 4.05 7.04
C GLY A 316 -129.15 4.28 5.96
N LEU A 317 -128.13 5.09 6.24
CA LEU A 317 -126.91 5.17 5.43
C LEU A 317 -126.01 3.99 5.82
N GLN A 318 -125.95 2.95 4.99
CA GLN A 318 -124.92 1.92 5.12
C GLN A 318 -123.62 2.42 4.48
N THR A 319 -122.62 2.67 5.31
CA THR A 319 -121.24 2.91 4.87
C THR A 319 -120.64 1.57 4.46
N MET A 320 -120.43 1.34 3.16
CA MET A 320 -119.72 0.15 2.70
C MET A 320 -118.22 0.34 2.93
N ASN A 321 -117.61 -0.51 3.75
CA ASN A 321 -116.19 -0.45 4.09
C ASN A 321 -115.34 -0.96 2.91
N LEU A 322 -114.54 -0.08 2.30
CA LEU A 322 -113.69 -0.39 1.15
C LEU A 322 -112.61 -1.46 1.44
N ASN A 323 -112.21 -1.65 2.71
CA ASN A 323 -111.26 -2.70 3.08
C ASN A 323 -111.87 -4.11 2.94
N ASP A 324 -113.18 -4.26 3.13
CA ASP A 324 -113.87 -5.56 2.99
C ASP A 324 -113.98 -6.01 1.52
N LEU A 325 -113.94 -5.06 0.58
CA LEU A 325 -113.99 -5.35 -0.85
C LEU A 325 -112.64 -5.85 -1.35
N LEU A 326 -111.53 -5.23 -0.90
CA LEU A 326 -110.17 -5.71 -1.19
C LEU A 326 -109.89 -7.09 -0.58
N ALA A 327 -110.41 -7.39 0.61
CA ALA A 327 -110.27 -8.71 1.23
C ALA A 327 -110.95 -9.82 0.41
N ARG A 328 -112.09 -9.54 -0.24
CA ARG A 328 -112.81 -10.52 -1.07
C ARG A 328 -112.15 -10.78 -2.42
N PHE A 329 -111.49 -9.79 -3.01
CA PHE A 329 -110.72 -9.98 -4.26
C PHE A 329 -109.35 -10.60 -4.00
N ALA A 330 -108.66 -10.24 -2.90
CA ALA A 330 -107.39 -10.85 -2.54
C ALA A 330 -107.52 -12.34 -2.17
N PHE A 331 -108.66 -12.78 -1.64
CA PHE A 331 -108.90 -14.20 -1.31
C PHE A 331 -109.14 -15.10 -2.55
N ALA A 332 -109.46 -14.52 -3.71
CA ALA A 332 -109.73 -15.28 -4.93
C ALA A 332 -108.45 -15.71 -5.68
N GLU A 333 -107.32 -15.01 -5.48
CA GLU A 333 -106.07 -15.32 -6.19
C GLU A 333 -105.08 -16.20 -5.41
N THR A 334 -105.27 -16.43 -4.09
CA THR A 334 -104.30 -17.18 -3.26
C THR A 334 -104.73 -18.58 -2.80
N SER A 335 -105.81 -19.16 -3.34
CA SER A 335 -106.31 -20.48 -2.90
C SER A 335 -105.97 -21.68 -3.81
N SER A 336 -104.92 -21.61 -4.65
CA SER A 336 -104.34 -22.78 -5.34
C SER A 336 -102.92 -23.11 -4.89
N LYS A 337 -102.73 -23.31 -3.57
CA LYS A 337 -101.79 -24.26 -2.95
C LYS A 337 -100.26 -24.09 -3.20
N PRO A 338 -99.38 -24.70 -2.38
CA PRO A 338 -98.34 -23.96 -1.66
C PRO A 338 -96.89 -24.44 -1.91
N ALA A 339 -95.98 -23.73 -1.25
CA ALA A 339 -94.52 -23.81 -1.24
C ALA A 339 -93.88 -25.18 -0.96
N ALA A 340 -92.67 -25.36 -1.51
CA ALA A 340 -91.60 -26.17 -0.92
C ALA A 340 -90.23 -25.54 -1.21
N VAL A 341 -89.59 -25.04 -0.16
CA VAL A 341 -88.19 -24.59 -0.11
C VAL A 341 -87.30 -25.82 0.02
N LYS A 342 -86.29 -25.98 -0.84
CA LYS A 342 -85.14 -26.86 -0.61
C LYS A 342 -83.92 -26.02 -0.28
N VAL A 343 -83.39 -26.26 0.91
CA VAL A 343 -82.04 -25.91 1.37
C VAL A 343 -81.06 -26.79 0.59
N GLN A 344 -80.06 -26.17 -0.03
CA GLN A 344 -78.96 -26.88 -0.67
C GLN A 344 -77.70 -26.61 0.14
N ASP A 345 -77.30 -27.63 0.90
CA ASP A 345 -75.94 -27.82 1.38
C ASP A 345 -75.07 -28.17 0.17
N ASP A 346 -74.12 -27.31 -0.18
CA ASP A 346 -73.01 -27.67 -1.05
C ASP A 346 -71.71 -27.65 -0.22
N ALA A 347 -71.21 -28.85 0.02
CA ALA A 347 -69.83 -29.10 0.40
C ALA A 347 -68.94 -29.06 -0.84
N LYS A 348 -67.99 -28.12 -0.89
CA LYS A 348 -66.59 -28.40 -1.25
C LYS A 348 -65.65 -27.26 -0.88
#